data_AF-A0A427AVW3-F1
#
_entry.id   AF-A0A427AVW3-F1
#
_cell.length_a   1.000
_cell.length_b   1.000
_cell.length_c   1.000
_cell.angle_alpha   90.00
_cell.angle_beta   90.00
_cell.angle_gamma   90.00
#
_symmetry.space_group_name_H-M   'P 1'
#
loop_
_entity.id
_entity.type
_entity.pdbx_description
1 polymer ?
#
loop_
_entity_poly.entity_id
_entity_poly.type
_entity_poly.pdbx_seq_one_letter_code
_entity_poly.pdbx_strand_id
1 'polypeptide(L)'
;MNQLPHMLPSEEAFAAAVSALGIYNRDGVVVYDGKGIFSAARVWWMFRVFGHDKVWVLDGGLPQWRASGYDVESSASGDAILKASAASEAIEKVYHGKVVRLLI
;
A
#
# COMPACT_ATOMS: atom_id res chain seq x y z
N MET A 1 11.90 5.56 -18.51
CA MET A 1 11.63 5.06 -17.14
C MET A 1 12.85 5.39 -16.29
N ASN A 2 12.70 6.22 -15.26
CA ASN A 2 13.82 6.58 -14.37
C ASN A 2 14.32 5.33 -13.62
N GLN A 3 15.65 5.16 -13.54
CA GLN A 3 16.29 4.01 -12.89
C GLN A 3 16.39 4.15 -11.36
N LEU A 4 15.78 5.19 -10.79
CA LEU A 4 15.84 5.46 -9.36
C LEU A 4 14.77 4.65 -8.63
N PRO A 5 15.09 4.08 -7.46
CA PRO A 5 14.12 3.35 -6.66
C PRO A 5 13.11 4.31 -6.01
N HIS A 6 11.93 3.80 -5.66
CA HIS A 6 10.88 4.50 -4.89
C HIS A 6 10.32 5.78 -5.53
N MET A 7 10.50 5.93 -6.84
CA MET A 7 9.83 6.98 -7.60
C MET A 7 8.32 6.83 -7.48
N LEU A 8 7.62 7.97 -7.51
CA LEU A 8 6.16 7.96 -7.58
C LEU A 8 5.74 7.12 -8.80
N PRO A 9 4.83 6.15 -8.65
CA PRO A 9 4.31 5.39 -9.79
C PRO A 9 3.50 6.31 -10.72
N SER A 10 3.16 5.80 -11.90
CA SER A 10 2.15 6.43 -12.75
C SER A 10 0.78 6.24 -12.11
N GLU A 11 -0.15 7.13 -12.46
CA GLU A 11 -1.53 7.04 -12.01
C GLU A 11 -2.15 5.69 -12.38
N GLU A 12 -1.90 5.19 -13.60
CA GLU A 12 -2.45 3.90 -14.03
C GLU A 12 -1.92 2.74 -13.19
N ALA A 13 -0.63 2.74 -12.84
CA ALA A 13 -0.04 1.67 -12.05
C ALA A 13 -0.53 1.69 -10.60
N PHE A 14 -0.67 2.89 -10.03
CA PHE A 14 -1.24 3.04 -8.68
C PHE A 14 -2.70 2.61 -8.65
N ALA A 15 -3.52 3.09 -9.59
CA ALA A 15 -4.93 2.73 -9.69
C ALA A 15 -5.13 1.22 -9.90
N ALA A 16 -4.30 0.58 -10.74
CA ALA A 16 -4.34 -0.85 -10.97
C ALA A 16 -4.01 -1.66 -9.69
N ALA A 17 -2.98 -1.26 -8.95
CA ALA A 17 -2.60 -1.89 -7.69
C ALA A 17 -3.69 -1.76 -6.62
N VAL A 18 -4.19 -0.53 -6.40
CA VAL A 18 -5.22 -0.23 -5.40
C VAL A 18 -6.53 -0.96 -5.73
N SER A 19 -6.91 -1.02 -7.01
CA SER A 19 -8.09 -1.78 -7.46
C SER A 19 -7.93 -3.29 -7.22
N ALA A 20 -6.74 -3.85 -7.47
CA ALA A 20 -6.45 -5.26 -7.21
C ALA A 20 -6.47 -5.61 -5.71
N LEU A 21 -6.17 -4.65 -4.84
CA LEU A 21 -6.34 -4.78 -3.39
C LEU A 21 -7.83 -4.69 -2.96
N GLY A 22 -8.74 -4.38 -3.88
CA GLY A 22 -10.17 -4.22 -3.61
C GLY A 22 -10.51 -2.89 -2.93
N ILE A 23 -9.65 -1.89 -3.04
CA ILE A 23 -9.87 -0.55 -2.48
C ILE A 23 -10.52 0.33 -3.55
N TYR A 24 -11.64 0.94 -3.22
CA TYR A 24 -12.42 1.83 -4.06
C TYR A 24 -12.41 3.26 -3.51
N ASN A 25 -12.74 4.24 -4.37
CA ASN A 25 -12.75 5.67 -3.99
C ASN A 25 -13.68 6.02 -2.81
N ARG A 26 -14.65 5.16 -2.48
CA ARG A 26 -15.57 5.36 -1.36
C ARG A 26 -14.99 4.92 -0.02
N ASP A 27 -13.99 4.03 -0.04
CA ASP A 27 -13.48 3.35 1.15
C ASP A 27 -12.65 4.29 2.02
N GLY A 28 -12.58 3.98 3.31
CA GLY A 28 -11.63 4.60 4.21
C GLY A 28 -10.39 3.72 4.34
N VAL A 29 -9.19 4.32 4.24
CA VAL A 29 -7.92 3.60 4.29
C VAL A 29 -7.13 4.03 5.53
N VAL A 30 -6.77 3.08 6.38
CA VAL A 30 -5.82 3.31 7.48
C VAL A 30 -4.52 2.58 7.14
N VAL A 31 -3.44 3.34 7.01
CA VAL A 31 -2.12 2.83 6.66
C VAL A 31 -1.27 2.71 7.92
N TYR A 32 -0.55 1.61 8.07
CA TYR A 32 0.46 1.43 9.12
C TYR A 32 1.63 0.62 8.58
N ASP A 33 2.75 0.64 9.30
CA ASP A 33 3.89 -0.23 9.02
C ASP A 33 4.45 -0.87 10.30
N GLY A 34 5.30 -1.88 10.11
CA GLY A 34 5.87 -2.68 11.18
C GLY A 34 6.93 -1.96 12.02
N LYS A 35 7.44 -0.81 11.56
CA LYS A 35 8.49 -0.03 12.24
C LYS A 35 7.94 1.21 12.95
N GLY A 36 6.61 1.40 12.94
CA GLY A 36 5.94 2.58 13.48
C GLY A 36 5.51 3.50 12.34
N ILE A 37 6.33 4.52 12.06
CA ILE A 37 6.11 5.48 10.97
C ILE A 37 7.38 5.57 10.13
N PHE A 38 7.59 4.60 9.25
CA PHE A 38 8.70 4.58 8.30
C PHE A 38 8.19 4.74 6.86
N SER A 39 7.29 3.85 6.44
CA SER A 39 6.77 3.80 5.07
C SER A 39 5.30 4.16 4.95
N ALA A 40 4.54 4.12 6.05
CA ALA A 40 3.12 4.42 6.06
C ALA A 40 2.81 5.84 5.55
N ALA A 41 3.62 6.83 5.94
CA ALA A 41 3.47 8.22 5.49
C ALA A 41 3.62 8.37 3.96
N ARG A 42 4.48 7.56 3.34
CA ARG A 42 4.66 7.56 1.88
C ARG A 42 3.41 7.06 1.17
N VAL A 43 2.82 5.97 1.66
CA VAL A 43 1.59 5.41 1.09
C VAL A 43 0.42 6.38 1.28
N TRP A 44 0.26 6.95 2.48
CA TRP A 44 -0.71 8.02 2.75
C TRP A 44 -0.58 9.18 1.76
N TRP A 45 0.65 9.68 1.56
CA TRP A 45 0.90 10.77 0.61
C TRP A 45 0.55 10.37 -0.83
N MET A 46 0.87 9.15 -1.28
CA MET A 46 0.51 8.68 -2.62
C MET A 46 -1.00 8.65 -2.84
N PHE A 47 -1.78 8.12 -1.88
CA PHE A 47 -3.25 8.16 -1.96
C PHE A 47 -3.77 9.59 -2.14
N ARG A 48 -3.23 10.55 -1.38
CA ARG A 48 -3.63 11.96 -1.52
C ARG A 48 -3.21 12.59 -2.84
N VAL A 49 -2.00 12.30 -3.32
CA VAL A 49 -1.53 12.76 -4.64
C VAL A 49 -2.46 12.30 -5.76
N PHE A 50 -2.99 11.07 -5.65
CA PHE A 50 -3.95 10.52 -6.60
C PHE A 50 -5.42 10.77 -6.23
N GLY A 51 -5.70 11.73 -5.33
CA GLY A 51 -7.05 12.23 -5.08
C GLY A 51 -7.92 11.41 -4.11
N HIS A 52 -7.35 10.48 -3.35
CA HIS A 52 -8.06 9.73 -2.32
C HIS A 52 -7.85 10.38 -0.94
N ASP A 53 -8.84 11.16 -0.49
CA ASP A 53 -8.72 11.97 0.74
C ASP A 53 -9.04 11.21 2.03
N LYS A 54 -9.80 10.11 1.95
CA LYS A 54 -10.23 9.28 3.09
C LYS A 54 -9.13 8.31 3.53
N VAL A 55 -7.94 8.85 3.78
CA VAL A 55 -6.75 8.09 4.17
C VAL A 55 -6.09 8.68 5.41
N TRP A 56 -5.75 7.81 6.35
CA TRP A 56 -5.11 8.14 7.62
C TRP A 56 -3.90 7.23 7.86
N VAL A 57 -3.00 7.68 8.73
CA VAL A 57 -1.89 6.86 9.23
C VAL A 57 -2.22 6.46 10.67
N LEU A 58 -2.01 5.19 11.02
CA LEU A 58 -2.14 4.72 12.39
C LEU A 58 -1.03 5.31 13.25
N ASP A 59 -1.40 6.10 14.26
CA ASP A 59 -0.42 6.71 15.17
C ASP A 59 0.40 5.64 15.91
N GLY A 60 1.72 5.83 15.91
CA GLY A 60 2.73 4.87 16.39
C GLY A 60 2.78 3.50 15.71
N GLY A 61 1.99 3.28 14.65
CA GLY A 61 1.99 2.08 13.83
C GLY A 61 1.77 0.77 14.58
N LEU A 62 2.24 -0.34 13.99
CA LEU A 62 2.09 -1.67 14.59
C LEU A 62 2.75 -1.81 15.99
N PRO A 63 3.92 -1.19 16.28
CA PRO A 63 4.51 -1.26 17.61
C PRO A 63 3.59 -0.71 18.72
N GLN A 64 3.00 0.47 18.53
CA GLN A 64 2.10 1.06 19.52
C GLN A 64 0.77 0.28 19.62
N TRP A 65 0.25 -0.21 18.48
CA TRP A 65 -0.93 -1.06 18.45
C TRP A 65 -0.78 -2.30 19.36
N ARG A 66 0.36 -3.00 19.21
CA ARG A 66 0.70 -4.15 20.05
C ARG A 66 0.91 -3.78 21.51
N ALA A 67 1.63 -2.69 21.78
CA ALA A 67 1.87 -2.20 23.14
C ALA A 67 0.57 -1.80 23.87
N SER A 68 -0.46 -1.43 23.11
CA SER A 68 -1.80 -1.09 23.63
C SER A 68 -2.69 -2.32 23.86
N GLY A 69 -2.20 -3.53 23.57
CA GLY A 69 -2.93 -4.78 23.79
C GLY A 69 -4.03 -5.07 22.76
N TYR A 70 -4.01 -4.43 21.59
CA TYR A 70 -4.97 -4.71 20.52
C TYR A 70 -4.62 -5.98 19.75
N ASP A 71 -5.65 -6.61 19.18
CA ASP A 71 -5.54 -7.88 18.47
C ASP A 71 -4.65 -7.78 17.21
N VAL A 72 -3.96 -8.87 16.90
CA VAL A 72 -3.16 -9.04 15.69
C VAL A 72 -3.35 -10.44 15.13
N GLU A 73 -3.27 -10.55 13.80
CA GLU A 73 -3.18 -11.84 13.12
C GLU A 73 -1.71 -12.22 12.88
N SER A 74 -1.39 -13.51 13.03
CA SER A 74 -0.04 -14.06 12.81
C SER A 74 0.19 -14.61 11.40
N SER A 75 -0.88 -14.71 10.60
CA SER A 75 -0.84 -15.18 9.21
C SER A 75 -1.84 -14.40 8.37
N ALA A 76 -1.47 -14.10 7.13
CA ALA A 76 -2.41 -13.52 6.16
C ALA A 76 -3.45 -14.55 5.71
N SER A 77 -4.68 -14.11 5.50
CA SER A 77 -5.72 -14.94 4.87
C SER A 77 -5.35 -15.26 3.41
N GLY A 78 -5.88 -16.37 2.88
CA GLY A 78 -5.68 -16.73 1.47
C GLY A 78 -6.12 -15.62 0.51
N ASP A 79 -7.23 -14.94 0.83
CA ASP A 79 -7.72 -13.78 0.08
C ASP A 79 -6.73 -12.60 0.10
N ALA A 80 -6.15 -12.27 1.25
CA ALA A 80 -5.15 -11.20 1.36
C ALA A 80 -3.89 -11.51 0.54
N ILE A 81 -3.43 -12.76 0.55
CA ILE A 81 -2.27 -13.21 -0.24
C ILE A 81 -2.58 -13.08 -1.74
N LEU A 82 -3.75 -13.54 -2.19
CA LEU A 82 -4.16 -13.45 -3.60
C LEU A 82 -4.24 -11.99 -4.07
N LYS A 83 -4.79 -11.10 -3.26
CA LYS A 83 -4.87 -9.66 -3.56
C LYS A 83 -3.50 -8.99 -3.65
N ALA A 84 -2.57 -9.32 -2.75
CA ALA A 84 -1.21 -8.78 -2.77
C ALA A 84 -0.44 -9.21 -4.04
N SER A 85 -0.56 -10.48 -4.42
CA SER A 85 0.01 -10.99 -5.67
C SER A 85 -0.62 -10.31 -6.89
N ALA A 86 -1.95 -10.21 -6.93
CA ALA A 86 -2.67 -9.56 -8.02
C ALA A 86 -2.27 -8.07 -8.18
N ALA A 87 -2.08 -7.35 -7.07
CA ALA A 87 -1.62 -5.96 -7.11
C ALA A 87 -0.21 -5.83 -7.70
N SER A 88 0.70 -6.74 -7.36
CA SER A 88 2.05 -6.77 -7.92
C SER A 88 2.03 -7.05 -9.42
N GLU A 89 1.27 -8.06 -9.85
CA GLU A 89 1.08 -8.37 -11.28
C GLU A 89 0.43 -7.24 -12.06
N ALA A 90 -0.52 -6.51 -11.45
CA ALA A 90 -1.20 -5.39 -12.08
C ALA A 90 -0.22 -4.25 -12.39
N ILE A 91 0.69 -3.93 -11.46
CA ILE A 91 1.76 -2.94 -11.66
C ILE A 91 2.70 -3.39 -12.79
N GLU A 92 3.13 -4.66 -12.77
CA GLU A 92 4.03 -5.19 -13.80
C GLU A 92 3.40 -5.14 -15.20
N LYS A 93 2.11 -5.48 -15.32
CA LYS A 93 1.37 -5.39 -16.59
C LYS A 93 1.33 -3.96 -17.12
N VAL A 94 1.04 -2.98 -16.26
CA VAL A 94 1.04 -1.55 -16.65
C VAL A 94 2.42 -1.12 -17.15
N TYR A 95 3.49 -1.64 -16.56
CA TYR A 95 4.86 -1.34 -16.98
C TYR A 95 5.46 -2.30 -18.00
N HIS A 96 4.62 -3.06 -18.72
CA HIS A 96 5.03 -4.00 -19.76
C HIS A 96 6.07 -5.04 -19.28
N GLY A 97 5.87 -5.59 -18.08
CA GLY A 97 6.74 -6.59 -17.47
C GLY A 97 8.03 -6.04 -16.85
N LYS A 98 8.18 -4.71 -16.74
CA LYS A 98 9.28 -4.12 -15.96
C LYS A 98 8.94 -4.16 -14.48
N VAL A 99 9.75 -4.91 -13.74
CA VAL A 99 9.69 -4.93 -12.27
C VAL A 99 9.98 -3.52 -11.75
N VAL A 100 8.98 -2.87 -11.17
CA VAL A 100 9.18 -1.68 -10.36
C VAL A 100 9.30 -2.14 -8.92
N ARG A 101 10.52 -2.11 -8.37
CA ARG A 101 10.72 -2.38 -6.95
C ARG A 101 10.14 -1.23 -6.12
N LEU A 102 8.86 -1.32 -5.78
CA LEU A 102 8.22 -0.55 -4.71
C LEU A 102 8.64 -1.13 -3.35
N LEU A 103 9.95 -1.15 -3.05
CA LEU A 103 10.43 -1.53 -1.72
C LEU A 103 10.52 -0.29 -0.84
N ILE A 104 9.41 0.18 -0.28
CA ILE A 104 9.48 1.22 0.76
C ILE A 104 10.43 0.81 1.90
#